data_AF-A0A2X3F4F6-F1
#
_entry.id   AF-A0A2X3F4F6-F1
#
_cell.length_a   1.000
_cell.length_b   1.000
_cell.length_c   1.000
_cell.angle_alpha   90.00
_cell.angle_beta   90.00
_cell.angle_gamma   90.00
#
_symmetry.space_group_name_H-M   'P 1'
#
loop_
_entity.id
_entity.type
_entity.pdbx_description
1 polymer ?
#
loop_
_entity_poly.entity_id
_entity_poly.type
_entity_poly.pdbx_seq_one_letter_code
_entity_poly.pdbx_strand_id
1 'polypeptide(L)'
;MIGPGDVQWMTAGAGILHEEFHSEAFTRSGGELKMIQLWVNLPAKDKMATPGYQSITAGTIPTVALANGAGQVRVIAGQYDDVSGPAHTFSPLNVWDLQLNQGHDLTLRQPEGWSTALVVLEGEMIINGSESAREGQLAVLSQAGDAVHLEATARQKFC
;
A
#
# COMPACT_ATOMS: atom_id res chain seq x y z
N MET A 1 -5.70 12.43 -14.53
CA MET A 1 -4.22 12.44 -14.41
C MET A 1 -3.92 11.96 -13.01
N ILE A 2 -2.97 11.03 -12.85
CA ILE A 2 -2.52 10.52 -11.55
C ILE A 2 -1.13 11.10 -11.32
N GLY A 3 -0.99 11.99 -10.34
CA GLY A 3 0.28 12.61 -9.98
C GLY A 3 1.07 11.79 -8.94
N PRO A 4 2.30 12.20 -8.61
CA PRO A 4 3.08 11.58 -7.55
C PRO A 4 2.32 11.55 -6.22
N GLY A 5 2.16 10.35 -5.67
CA GLY A 5 1.44 10.13 -4.41
C GLY A 5 -0.09 10.03 -4.56
N ASP A 6 -0.67 10.31 -5.72
CA ASP A 6 -2.08 10.05 -5.94
C ASP A 6 -2.34 8.53 -6.02
N VAL A 7 -3.58 8.13 -5.71
CA VAL A 7 -4.05 6.76 -5.86
C VAL A 7 -5.30 6.77 -6.74
N GLN A 8 -5.32 5.88 -7.73
CA GLN A 8 -6.53 5.56 -8.46
C GLN A 8 -7.06 4.21 -7.98
N TRP A 9 -8.22 4.22 -7.32
CA TRP A 9 -8.91 3.00 -6.94
C TRP A 9 -10.00 2.68 -7.96
N MET A 10 -9.75 1.70 -8.83
CA MET A 10 -10.69 1.29 -9.87
C MET A 10 -11.45 0.03 -9.47
N THR A 11 -12.78 0.09 -9.52
CA THR A 11 -13.65 -1.09 -9.41
C THR A 11 -14.10 -1.48 -10.81
N ALA A 12 -13.60 -2.61 -11.31
CA ALA A 12 -14.00 -3.13 -12.62
C ALA A 12 -15.42 -3.71 -12.62
N GLY A 13 -15.81 -4.41 -11.56
CA GLY A 13 -17.17 -4.93 -11.36
C GLY A 13 -17.71 -5.71 -12.58
N ALA A 14 -18.91 -5.34 -13.04
CA ALA A 14 -19.57 -5.94 -14.21
C ALA A 14 -18.79 -5.79 -15.54
N GLY A 15 -17.71 -5.01 -15.56
CA GLY A 15 -16.81 -4.86 -16.69
C GLY A 15 -16.43 -3.40 -16.94
N ILE A 16 -15.14 -3.16 -17.22
CA ILE A 16 -14.63 -1.85 -17.57
C ILE A 16 -13.66 -1.99 -18.75
N LEU A 17 -13.76 -1.09 -19.72
CA LEU A 17 -12.77 -0.94 -20.77
C LEU A 17 -12.04 0.37 -20.52
N HIS A 18 -10.73 0.31 -20.35
CA HIS A 18 -9.90 1.47 -20.07
C HIS A 18 -8.53 1.32 -20.73
N GLU A 19 -7.86 2.45 -20.92
CA GLU A 19 -6.48 2.52 -21.33
C GLU A 19 -5.71 3.37 -20.31
N GLU A 20 -4.51 2.94 -19.94
CA GLU A 20 -3.63 3.64 -19.01
C GLU A 20 -2.37 4.06 -19.76
N PHE A 21 -2.15 5.37 -19.90
CA PHE A 21 -1.01 5.93 -20.60
C PHE A 21 -0.24 6.91 -19.71
N HIS A 22 1.06 7.06 -19.98
CA HIS A 22 1.84 8.15 -19.39
C HIS A 22 1.26 9.51 -19.79
N SER A 23 1.25 10.47 -18.87
CA SER A 23 0.83 11.83 -19.20
C SER A 23 1.71 12.41 -20.31
N GLU A 24 1.14 13.22 -21.20
CA GLU A 24 1.91 13.86 -22.28
C GLU A 24 3.13 14.64 -21.75
N ALA A 25 2.99 15.28 -20.59
CA ALA A 25 4.07 16.01 -19.96
C ALA A 25 5.23 15.08 -19.59
N PHE A 26 4.93 13.94 -18.94
CA PHE A 26 5.94 12.94 -18.58
C PHE A 26 6.57 12.28 -19.82
N THR A 27 5.78 11.96 -20.84
CA THR A 27 6.29 11.40 -22.10
C THR A 27 7.28 12.35 -22.79
N ARG A 28 7.10 13.66 -22.65
CA ARG A 28 8.02 14.67 -23.21
C ARG A 28 9.26 14.91 -22.34
N SER A 29 9.12 14.95 -21.02
CA SER A 29 10.24 15.24 -20.11
C SER A 29 11.09 14.02 -19.75
N GLY A 30 10.52 12.82 -19.86
CA GLY A 30 11.07 11.62 -19.25
C GLY A 30 11.15 11.72 -17.72
N GLY A 31 11.76 10.72 -17.10
CA GLY A 31 11.95 10.62 -15.65
C GLY A 31 11.78 9.20 -15.14
N GLU A 32 11.97 9.01 -13.85
CA GLU A 32 11.70 7.74 -13.18
C GLU A 32 10.22 7.62 -12.84
N LEU A 33 9.60 6.51 -13.22
CA LEU A 33 8.23 6.17 -12.83
C LEU A 33 8.26 5.02 -11.83
N LYS A 34 7.95 5.31 -10.57
CA LYS A 34 7.71 4.28 -9.54
C LYS A 34 6.20 4.19 -9.30
N MET A 35 5.59 3.06 -9.67
CA MET A 35 4.16 2.81 -9.54
C MET A 35 3.92 1.36 -9.08
N ILE A 36 2.90 1.17 -8.25
CA ILE A 36 2.35 -0.16 -7.93
C ILE A 36 0.96 -0.24 -8.55
N GLN A 37 0.66 -1.38 -9.16
CA GLN A 37 -0.70 -1.77 -9.51
C GLN A 37 -1.09 -3.01 -8.72
N LEU A 38 -2.11 -2.89 -7.87
CA LEU A 38 -2.62 -3.97 -7.03
C LEU A 38 -4.04 -4.33 -7.46
N TRP A 39 -4.29 -5.62 -7.68
CA TRP A 39 -5.62 -6.14 -7.97
C TRP A 39 -6.22 -6.78 -6.73
N VAL A 40 -7.33 -6.22 -6.26
CA VAL A 40 -8.08 -6.74 -5.12
C VAL A 40 -9.34 -7.44 -5.64
N ASN A 41 -9.51 -8.71 -5.28
CA ASN A 41 -10.69 -9.47 -5.68
C ASN A 41 -11.96 -8.95 -4.97
N LEU A 42 -13.09 -8.94 -5.69
CA LEU A 42 -14.40 -8.65 -5.10
C LEU A 42 -15.05 -9.91 -4.54
N PRO A 43 -15.76 -9.81 -3.40
CA PRO A 43 -16.64 -10.88 -2.92
C PRO A 43 -17.64 -11.30 -4.01
N ALA A 44 -18.06 -12.57 -3.99
CA ALA A 44 -18.92 -13.13 -5.04
C ALA A 44 -20.20 -12.32 -5.29
N LYS A 45 -20.83 -11.80 -4.23
CA LYS A 45 -22.04 -10.96 -4.31
C LYS A 45 -21.82 -9.60 -5.01
N ASP A 46 -20.59 -9.11 -5.03
CA ASP A 46 -20.23 -7.77 -5.52
C ASP A 46 -19.54 -7.82 -6.89
N LYS A 47 -19.31 -9.02 -7.46
CA LYS A 47 -18.63 -9.17 -8.77
C LYS A 47 -19.35 -8.47 -9.93
N MET A 48 -20.65 -8.20 -9.79
CA MET A 48 -21.46 -7.47 -10.78
C MET A 48 -21.77 -6.03 -10.34
N ALA A 49 -21.05 -5.49 -9.36
CA ALA A 49 -21.19 -4.09 -8.96
C ALA A 49 -20.97 -3.15 -10.15
N THR A 50 -21.61 -1.98 -10.10
CA THR A 50 -21.40 -0.92 -11.08
C THR A 50 -19.91 -0.54 -11.10
N PRO A 51 -19.26 -0.53 -12.28
CA PRO A 51 -17.87 -0.10 -12.39
C PRO A 51 -17.70 1.34 -11.93
N GLY A 52 -16.55 1.68 -11.37
CA GLY A 52 -16.32 3.02 -10.83
C GLY A 52 -14.86 3.33 -10.54
N TYR A 53 -14.59 4.62 -10.40
CA TYR A 53 -13.28 5.16 -10.06
C TYR A 53 -13.38 5.98 -8.79
N GLN A 54 -12.39 5.83 -7.91
CA GLN A 54 -12.14 6.77 -6.81
C GLN A 54 -10.78 7.41 -7.08
N SER A 55 -10.81 8.69 -7.46
CA SER A 55 -9.59 9.48 -7.63
C SER A 55 -9.22 10.08 -6.27
N ILE A 56 -8.19 9.52 -5.66
CA ILE A 56 -7.74 9.87 -4.33
C ILE A 56 -6.44 10.66 -4.47
N THR A 57 -6.48 11.95 -4.16
CA THR A 57 -5.31 12.81 -4.27
C THR A 57 -4.35 12.62 -3.09
N ALA A 58 -3.06 12.87 -3.30
CA ALA A 58 -2.05 12.77 -2.25
C ALA A 58 -2.43 13.55 -0.98
N GLY A 59 -3.02 14.75 -1.14
CA GLY A 59 -3.46 15.59 -0.02
C GLY A 59 -4.70 15.08 0.73
N THR A 60 -5.45 14.13 0.16
CA THR A 60 -6.60 13.48 0.82
C THR A 60 -6.23 12.20 1.55
N ILE A 61 -5.00 11.68 1.34
CA ILE A 61 -4.53 10.46 2.00
C ILE A 61 -3.90 10.89 3.34
N PRO A 62 -4.49 10.50 4.48
CA PRO A 62 -3.93 10.88 5.77
C PRO A 62 -2.57 10.21 5.97
N THR A 63 -1.63 11.00 6.50
CA THR A 63 -0.29 10.55 6.85
C THR A 63 -0.14 10.56 8.36
N VAL A 64 0.22 9.41 8.94
CA VAL A 64 0.44 9.23 10.37
C VAL A 64 1.94 9.13 10.61
N ALA A 65 2.47 9.94 11.53
CA ALA A 65 3.86 9.83 11.95
C ALA A 65 4.02 8.62 12.87
N LEU A 66 5.05 7.81 12.62
CA LEU A 66 5.40 6.70 13.51
C LEU A 66 6.08 7.24 14.78
N ALA A 67 5.93 6.48 15.87
CA ALA A 67 6.52 6.82 17.16
C ALA A 67 8.05 7.00 17.06
N ASN A 68 8.61 7.81 17.96
CA ASN A 68 10.06 8.04 18.08
C ASN A 68 10.75 8.54 16.79
N GLY A 69 10.00 9.12 15.85
CA GLY A 69 10.55 9.55 14.57
C GLY A 69 10.92 8.39 13.64
N ALA A 70 10.36 7.20 13.86
CA ALA A 70 10.64 6.01 13.07
C ALA A 70 10.24 6.14 11.60
N GLY A 71 9.39 7.11 11.25
CA GLY A 71 8.97 7.37 9.87
C GLY A 71 7.51 7.74 9.78
N GLN A 72 6.82 7.26 8.75
CA GLN A 72 5.43 7.62 8.47
C GLN A 72 4.66 6.54 7.73
N VAL A 73 3.34 6.55 7.88
CA VAL A 73 2.37 5.68 7.21
C VAL A 73 1.35 6.52 6.48
N ARG A 74 1.10 6.24 5.21
CA ARG A 74 0.00 6.81 4.43
C ARG A 74 -1.12 5.78 4.35
N VAL A 75 -2.29 6.10 4.89
CA VAL A 75 -3.41 5.16 4.99
C VAL A 75 -4.27 5.27 3.73
N ILE A 76 -4.09 4.37 2.76
CA ILE A 76 -4.79 4.43 1.48
C ILE A 76 -6.19 3.80 1.61
N ALA A 77 -6.26 2.61 2.21
CA ALA A 77 -7.50 1.88 2.47
C ALA A 77 -7.46 1.20 3.84
N GLY A 78 -8.63 1.01 4.45
CA GLY A 78 -8.76 0.43 5.77
C GLY A 78 -8.45 1.42 6.89
N GLN A 79 -7.75 0.98 7.93
CA GLN A 79 -7.51 1.78 9.12
C GLN A 79 -6.15 1.45 9.75
N TYR A 80 -5.36 2.47 10.08
CA TYR A 80 -4.14 2.37 10.87
C TYR A 80 -4.33 3.16 12.18
N ASP A 81 -4.20 2.50 13.33
CA ASP A 81 -4.63 3.03 14.64
C ASP A 81 -6.06 3.61 14.56
N ASP A 82 -6.25 4.89 14.87
CA ASP A 82 -7.56 5.58 14.81
C ASP A 82 -7.80 6.32 13.47
N VAL A 83 -6.93 6.12 12.47
CA VAL A 83 -6.96 6.87 11.20
C VAL A 83 -7.43 5.99 10.06
N SER A 84 -8.54 6.36 9.44
CA SER A 84 -9.12 5.65 8.29
C SER A 84 -8.61 6.19 6.95
N GLY A 85 -8.40 5.29 5.99
CA GLY A 85 -8.08 5.65 4.62
C GLY A 85 -9.33 6.09 3.81
N PRO A 86 -9.15 6.91 2.77
CA PRO A 86 -10.26 7.44 1.99
C PRO A 86 -10.87 6.44 0.99
N ALA A 87 -10.19 5.34 0.67
CA ALA A 87 -10.70 4.36 -0.29
C ALA A 87 -11.86 3.54 0.29
N HIS A 88 -12.99 3.54 -0.42
CA HIS A 88 -14.11 2.65 -0.15
C HIS A 88 -13.84 1.25 -0.71
N THR A 89 -14.02 0.22 0.12
CA THR A 89 -13.75 -1.17 -0.24
C THR A 89 -15.01 -2.03 -0.09
N PHE A 90 -15.05 -3.17 -0.79
CA PHE A 90 -16.17 -4.13 -0.75
C PHE A 90 -15.99 -5.22 0.33
N SER A 91 -14.79 -5.33 0.88
CA SER A 91 -14.45 -6.22 1.98
C SER A 91 -13.45 -5.54 2.90
N PRO A 92 -13.36 -5.96 4.19
CA PRO A 92 -12.30 -5.51 5.07
C PRO A 92 -10.92 -5.81 4.47
N LEU A 93 -10.07 -4.80 4.38
CA LEU A 93 -8.68 -4.89 3.96
C LEU A 93 -7.92 -3.63 4.39
N ASN A 94 -6.60 -3.72 4.46
CA ASN A 94 -5.70 -2.60 4.71
C ASN A 94 -4.73 -2.46 3.53
N VAL A 95 -4.49 -1.21 3.09
CA VAL A 95 -3.41 -0.87 2.15
C VAL A 95 -2.73 0.38 2.68
N TRP A 96 -1.44 0.26 2.99
CA TRP A 96 -0.65 1.30 3.64
C TRP A 96 0.67 1.51 2.89
N ASP A 97 0.98 2.76 2.51
CA ASP A 97 2.31 3.12 1.99
C ASP A 97 3.16 3.63 3.15
N LEU A 98 4.19 2.87 3.53
CA LEU A 98 5.00 3.05 4.71
C LEU A 98 6.43 3.45 4.37
N GLN A 99 6.96 4.41 5.10
CA GLN A 99 8.38 4.74 5.12
C GLN A 99 8.92 4.53 6.54
N LEU A 100 9.91 3.65 6.67
CA LEU A 100 10.63 3.38 7.92
C LEU A 100 12.05 3.93 7.78
N ASN A 101 12.51 4.62 8.82
CA ASN A 101 13.84 5.21 8.88
C ASN A 101 14.86 4.17 9.33
N GLN A 102 16.08 4.28 8.81
CA GLN A 102 17.17 3.37 9.17
C GLN A 102 17.42 3.32 10.67
N GLY A 103 17.63 2.10 11.19
CA GLY A 103 17.92 1.87 12.60
C GLY A 103 16.68 1.93 13.50
N HIS A 104 15.48 2.09 12.93
CA HIS A 104 14.22 1.98 13.63
C HIS A 104 13.51 0.67 13.33
N ASP A 105 12.59 0.34 14.22
CA ASP A 105 11.71 -0.80 14.14
C ASP A 105 10.24 -0.37 14.19
N LEU A 106 9.37 -1.26 13.74
CA LEU A 106 7.93 -1.08 13.80
C LEU A 106 7.23 -2.42 13.92
N THR A 107 6.28 -2.51 14.85
CA THR A 107 5.34 -3.63 14.92
C THR A 107 4.01 -3.19 14.33
N LEU A 108 3.65 -3.78 13.19
CA LEU A 108 2.33 -3.61 12.58
C LEU A 108 1.40 -4.69 13.13
N ARG A 109 0.17 -4.30 13.46
CA ARG A 109 -0.88 -5.23 13.89
C ARG A 109 -1.93 -5.41 12.79
N GLN A 110 -2.35 -6.65 12.59
CA GLN A 110 -3.42 -7.03 11.68
C GLN A 110 -4.33 -8.06 12.37
N PRO A 111 -5.62 -8.14 12.01
CA PRO A 111 -6.47 -9.18 12.57
C PRO A 111 -5.96 -10.57 12.23
N GLU A 112 -6.01 -11.50 13.19
CA GLU A 112 -5.62 -12.88 12.96
C GLU A 112 -6.43 -13.51 11.82
N GLY A 113 -5.76 -14.32 10.99
CA GLY A 113 -6.36 -14.97 9.82
C GLY A 113 -6.33 -14.12 8.54
N TRP A 114 -5.91 -12.84 8.61
CA TRP A 114 -5.80 -12.01 7.41
C TRP A 114 -4.57 -12.36 6.58
N SER A 115 -4.76 -12.43 5.26
CA SER A 115 -3.64 -12.48 4.31
C SER A 115 -2.83 -11.20 4.40
N THR A 116 -1.54 -11.32 4.69
CA THR A 116 -0.64 -10.16 4.82
C THR A 116 0.54 -10.33 3.86
N ALA A 117 0.85 -9.26 3.12
CA ALA A 117 2.02 -9.21 2.26
C ALA A 117 2.70 -7.83 2.37
N LEU A 118 4.01 -7.80 2.16
CA LEU A 118 4.82 -6.59 2.21
C LEU A 118 5.57 -6.46 0.89
N VAL A 119 5.38 -5.33 0.19
CA VAL A 119 6.11 -5.02 -1.04
C VAL A 119 7.24 -4.05 -0.71
N VAL A 120 8.49 -4.51 -0.78
CA VAL A 120 9.65 -3.63 -0.52
C VAL A 120 9.99 -2.85 -1.78
N LEU A 121 9.67 -1.55 -1.78
CA LEU A 121 9.92 -0.67 -2.93
C LEU A 121 11.32 -0.09 -2.96
N GLU A 122 11.95 0.07 -1.79
CA GLU A 122 13.29 0.62 -1.65
C GLU A 122 13.89 0.16 -0.33
N GLY A 123 15.18 -0.17 -0.35
CA GLY A 123 15.94 -0.56 0.83
C GLY A 123 15.87 -2.05 1.17
N GLU A 124 16.18 -2.36 2.43
CA GLU A 124 16.24 -3.73 2.98
C GLU A 124 15.69 -3.74 4.39
N MET A 125 14.92 -4.76 4.77
CA MET A 125 14.36 -4.91 6.11
C MET A 125 14.54 -6.33 6.63
N ILE A 126 14.53 -6.46 7.95
CA ILE A 126 14.38 -7.74 8.64
C ILE A 126 12.95 -7.86 9.13
N ILE A 127 12.33 -9.01 8.86
CA ILE A 127 10.98 -9.37 9.23
C ILE A 127 11.08 -10.39 10.37
N ASN A 128 10.42 -10.09 11.48
CA ASN A 128 10.36 -10.91 12.69
C ASN A 128 11.75 -11.37 13.19
N GLY A 129 12.78 -10.52 13.03
CA GLY A 129 14.14 -10.74 13.52
C GLY A 129 14.98 -11.76 12.76
N SER A 130 14.46 -12.43 11.72
CA SER A 130 15.21 -13.50 11.01
C SER A 130 15.18 -13.43 9.49
N GLU A 131 14.06 -13.03 8.88
CA GLU A 131 13.90 -13.07 7.43
C GLU A 131 14.25 -11.72 6.81
N SER A 132 15.13 -11.68 5.80
CA SER A 132 15.46 -10.45 5.09
C SER A 132 14.60 -10.26 3.85
N ALA A 133 14.04 -9.07 3.65
CA ALA A 133 13.40 -8.67 2.40
C ALA A 133 14.08 -7.41 1.82
N ARG A 134 14.36 -7.43 0.52
CA ARG A 134 15.09 -6.39 -0.23
C ARG A 134 14.20 -5.75 -1.29
N GLU A 135 14.64 -4.62 -1.81
CA GLU A 135 14.01 -3.93 -2.93
C GLU A 135 13.58 -4.88 -4.07
N GLY A 136 12.34 -4.70 -4.53
CA GLY A 136 11.71 -5.51 -5.57
C GLY A 136 11.14 -6.83 -5.10
N GLN A 137 11.26 -7.17 -3.81
CA GLN A 137 10.71 -8.42 -3.27
C GLN A 137 9.32 -8.21 -2.65
N LEU A 138 8.52 -9.28 -2.77
CA LEU A 138 7.25 -9.46 -2.08
C LEU A 138 7.45 -10.51 -0.99
N ALA A 139 7.26 -10.12 0.27
CA ALA A 139 7.18 -11.08 1.37
C ALA A 139 5.71 -11.40 1.65
N VAL A 140 5.34 -12.68 1.58
CA VAL A 140 3.99 -13.16 1.95
C VAL A 140 4.09 -13.81 3.32
N LEU A 141 3.28 -13.33 4.27
CA LEU A 141 3.33 -13.79 5.65
C LEU A 141 2.30 -14.89 5.92
N SER A 142 2.51 -15.63 7.00
CA SER A 142 1.51 -16.55 7.55
C SER A 142 0.23 -15.78 7.94
N GLN A 143 -0.92 -16.44 7.81
CA GLN A 143 -2.19 -15.94 8.35
C GLN A 143 -2.32 -16.16 9.87
N ALA A 144 -1.40 -16.92 10.48
CA ALA A 144 -1.37 -17.13 11.92
C ALA A 144 -0.65 -15.98 12.63
N GLY A 145 -1.22 -15.53 13.75
CA GLY A 145 -0.74 -14.37 14.50
C GLY A 145 -1.40 -13.06 14.07
N ASP A 146 -1.19 -12.02 14.87
CA ASP A 146 -1.85 -10.72 14.76
C ASP A 146 -0.86 -9.55 14.64
N ALA A 147 0.44 -9.85 14.52
CA ALA A 147 1.50 -8.87 14.50
C ALA A 147 2.67 -9.29 13.59
N VAL A 148 3.26 -8.30 12.92
CA VAL A 148 4.53 -8.43 12.20
C VAL A 148 5.49 -7.36 12.71
N HIS A 149 6.69 -7.80 13.08
CA HIS A 149 7.78 -6.91 13.47
C HIS A 149 8.70 -6.66 12.27
N LEU A 150 9.02 -5.39 12.04
CA LEU A 150 9.84 -4.92 10.92
C LEU A 150 11.00 -4.10 11.45
N GLU A 151 12.20 -4.39 10.99
CA GLU A 151 13.41 -3.65 11.35
C GLU A 151 14.07 -3.08 10.09
N ALA A 152 14.39 -1.80 10.14
CA ALA A 152 15.00 -1.08 9.03
C ALA A 152 16.54 -1.12 9.08
N THR A 153 17.17 -1.86 8.15
CA THR A 153 18.65 -1.89 8.04
C THR A 153 19.24 -0.81 7.11
N ALA A 154 18.42 -0.25 6.21
CA ALA A 154 18.67 0.96 5.39
C ALA A 154 17.53 1.99 5.61
N ARG A 155 17.38 3.03 4.79
CA ARG A 155 16.10 3.78 4.73
C ARG A 155 15.15 3.02 3.80
N GLN A 156 13.89 2.82 4.17
CA GLN A 156 12.96 1.99 3.40
C GLN A 156 11.72 2.75 2.96
N LYS A 157 11.17 2.29 1.83
CA LYS A 157 9.79 2.52 1.46
C LYS A 157 9.14 1.19 1.10
N PHE A 158 7.95 0.92 1.61
CA PHE A 158 7.17 -0.28 1.28
C PHE A 158 5.67 0.02 1.23
N CYS A 159 4.91 -0.84 0.57
CA CYS A 159 3.46 -0.73 0.40
C CYS A 159 2.76 -2.05 0.76
#